data_AF-A0A6N2LNM4-F1
#
_entry.id   AF-A0A6N2LNM4-F1
#
_cell.length_a   1.000
_cell.length_b   1.000
_cell.length_c   1.000
_cell.angle_alpha   90.00
_cell.angle_beta   90.00
_cell.angle_gamma   90.00
#
_symmetry.space_group_name_H-M   'P 1'
#
loop_
_entity.id
_entity.type
_entity.pdbx_description
1 polymer ?
#
loop_
_entity_poly.entity_id
_entity_poly.type
_entity_poly.pdbx_seq_one_letter_code
_entity_poly.pdbx_strand_id
1 'polypeptide(L)'
;MASKSSQFLRSYGYDLLLGSIAAFYVFAVPYTKVEESFNIQAMHDILYHKHRLENYDHLEFPGVVPRTFIGALIVSVLASPIVGVINLLRLSKIYALIAVRLALGCVVLSTLRFFRVQVRHKFGHQVEAFFVILTALQFHLLFYCTPNMAYAYWLRGNFYKALNCLIFATIVFRCDMLLLLCPLALELLLTKSISLCKAIKYCIGPTLLSIGFTIMVDSIMWKKILWPEFEVFWFNSVLNRSSEWGVSSSRTFILHCLMCFENLKNTYTLSF
;
A
#
# COMPACT_ATOMS: atom_id res chain seq x y z
N MET A 1 26.51 22.40 22.73
CA MET A 1 25.76 21.14 22.99
C MET A 1 24.29 21.38 22.68
N ALA A 2 23.78 20.83 21.57
CA ALA A 2 22.35 20.95 21.27
C ALA A 2 21.54 20.13 22.29
N SER A 3 20.48 20.71 22.86
CA SER A 3 19.60 20.02 23.83
C SER A 3 19.08 18.69 23.25
N LYS A 4 19.00 17.62 24.07
CA LYS A 4 18.41 16.32 23.65
C LYS A 4 17.05 16.49 22.95
N SER A 5 16.26 17.48 23.36
CA SER A 5 14.98 17.83 22.73
C SER A 5 15.15 18.34 21.29
N SER A 6 16.14 19.20 21.04
CA SER A 6 16.45 19.69 19.69
C SER A 6 16.98 18.58 18.76
N GLN A 7 17.69 17.59 19.29
CA GLN A 7 18.17 16.45 18.52
C GLN A 7 17.03 15.47 18.18
N PHE A 8 16.09 15.29 19.12
CA PHE A 8 14.86 14.51 18.91
C PHE A 8 13.97 15.16 17.84
N LEU A 9 13.66 16.45 17.99
CA LEU A 9 12.89 17.23 17.01
C LEU A 9 13.56 17.24 15.63
N ARG A 10 14.88 17.31 15.56
CA ARG A 10 15.62 17.26 14.29
C ARG A 10 15.57 15.89 13.61
N SER A 11 15.36 14.81 14.36
CA SER A 11 15.30 13.46 13.81
C SER A 11 13.88 12.97 13.54
N TYR A 12 12.90 13.42 14.33
CA TYR A 12 11.50 12.97 14.28
C TYR A 12 10.53 14.06 13.82
N GLY A 13 10.97 15.32 13.69
CA GLY A 13 10.08 16.44 13.33
C GLY A 13 9.41 16.24 11.97
N TYR A 14 10.13 15.71 10.98
CA TYR A 14 9.53 15.37 9.69
C TYR A 14 8.55 14.20 9.77
N ASP A 15 8.81 13.19 10.61
CA ASP A 15 7.87 12.09 10.84
C ASP A 15 6.58 12.59 11.50
N LEU A 16 6.71 13.48 12.48
CA LEU A 16 5.57 14.07 13.19
C LEU A 16 4.74 14.97 12.27
N LEU A 17 5.38 15.74 11.40
CA LEU A 17 4.71 16.56 10.39
C LEU A 17 3.87 15.69 9.45
N LEU A 18 4.50 14.68 8.82
CA LEU A 18 3.81 13.78 7.90
C LEU A 18 2.72 12.97 8.63
N GLY A 19 2.97 12.54 9.86
CA GLY A 19 1.98 11.86 10.70
C GLY A 19 0.79 12.75 11.04
N SER A 20 1.01 14.03 11.32
CA SER A 20 -0.06 14.99 11.61
C SER A 20 -0.93 15.24 10.38
N ILE A 21 -0.31 15.35 9.20
CA ILE A 21 -1.02 15.49 7.92
C ILE A 21 -1.85 14.22 7.62
N ALA A 22 -1.25 13.04 7.79
CA ALA A 22 -1.95 11.77 7.60
C ALA A 22 -3.15 11.62 8.56
N ALA A 23 -2.96 11.95 9.84
CA ALA A 23 -4.05 11.95 10.82
C ALA A 23 -5.15 12.94 10.43
N PHE A 24 -4.80 14.15 10.01
CA PHE A 24 -5.75 15.13 9.51
C PHE A 24 -6.59 14.58 8.36
N TYR A 25 -5.99 13.90 7.37
CA TYR A 25 -6.73 13.29 6.27
C TYR A 25 -7.69 12.19 6.72
N VAL A 26 -7.31 11.37 7.70
CA VAL A 26 -8.19 10.31 8.24
C VAL A 26 -9.47 10.90 8.85
N PHE A 27 -9.37 12.05 9.51
CA PHE A 27 -10.54 12.73 10.12
C PHE A 27 -11.31 13.60 9.13
N ALA A 28 -10.62 14.31 8.24
CA ALA A 28 -11.24 15.23 7.28
C ALA A 28 -11.97 14.51 6.14
N VAL A 29 -11.51 13.31 5.76
CA VAL A 29 -12.07 12.51 4.67
C VAL A 29 -12.44 11.11 5.19
N PRO A 30 -13.52 10.99 5.97
CA PRO A 30 -13.92 9.71 6.58
C PRO A 30 -14.48 8.71 5.56
N TYR A 31 -14.88 9.17 4.38
CA TYR A 31 -15.45 8.32 3.34
C TYR A 31 -14.37 7.60 2.54
N THR A 32 -14.68 6.40 2.07
CA THR A 32 -13.77 5.53 1.31
C THR A 32 -13.96 5.74 -0.18
N LYS A 33 -12.86 5.85 -0.92
CA LYS A 33 -12.90 5.74 -2.37
C LYS A 33 -13.30 4.30 -2.76
N VAL A 34 -13.94 4.14 -3.92
CA VAL A 34 -14.35 2.81 -4.44
C VAL A 34 -13.18 1.85 -4.55
N GLU A 35 -11.98 2.33 -4.87
CA GLU A 35 -10.77 1.49 -4.94
C GLU A 35 -10.32 0.94 -3.57
N GLU A 36 -10.69 1.61 -2.48
CA GLU A 36 -10.33 1.24 -1.11
C GLU A 36 -11.41 0.39 -0.44
N SER A 37 -12.64 0.39 -0.97
CA SER A 37 -13.81 -0.22 -0.33
C SER A 37 -13.58 -1.69 -0.05
N PHE A 38 -13.06 -2.45 -1.03
CA PHE A 38 -12.77 -3.87 -0.86
C PHE A 38 -11.87 -4.13 0.34
N ASN A 39 -10.74 -3.41 0.45
CA ASN A 39 -9.78 -3.63 1.54
C ASN A 39 -10.36 -3.22 2.90
N ILE A 40 -11.14 -2.14 2.95
CA ILE A 40 -11.78 -1.68 4.18
C ILE A 40 -12.89 -2.65 4.63
N GLN A 41 -13.72 -3.13 3.71
CA GLN A 41 -14.74 -4.14 3.97
C GLN A 41 -14.10 -5.46 4.42
N ALA A 42 -13.04 -5.90 3.74
CA ALA A 42 -12.26 -7.07 4.14
C ALA A 42 -11.72 -6.94 5.57
N MET A 43 -11.20 -5.77 5.95
CA MET A 43 -10.73 -5.53 7.33
C MET A 43 -11.89 -5.58 8.34
N HIS A 44 -13.03 -4.98 8.00
CA HIS A 44 -14.24 -5.08 8.82
C HIS A 44 -14.65 -6.56 9.02
N ASP A 45 -14.71 -7.35 7.96
CA ASP A 45 -15.16 -8.73 8.05
C ASP A 45 -14.19 -9.61 8.84
N ILE A 46 -12.88 -9.43 8.65
CA ILE A 46 -11.86 -10.10 9.47
C ILE A 46 -12.02 -9.77 10.95
N LEU A 47 -12.30 -8.51 11.30
CA LEU A 47 -12.39 -8.05 12.69
C LEU A 47 -13.70 -8.48 13.38
N TYR A 48 -14.84 -8.43 12.66
CA TYR A 48 -16.17 -8.67 13.23
C TYR A 48 -16.73 -10.07 12.94
N HIS A 49 -16.55 -10.59 11.72
CA HIS A 49 -17.05 -11.92 11.32
C HIS A 49 -16.05 -13.05 11.61
N LYS A 50 -14.74 -12.76 11.58
CA LYS A 50 -13.64 -13.66 11.98
C LYS A 50 -13.62 -14.99 11.21
N HIS A 51 -14.15 -16.05 11.80
CA HIS A 51 -14.16 -17.39 11.21
C HIS A 51 -15.43 -17.68 10.40
N ARG A 52 -16.47 -16.82 10.53
CA ARG A 52 -17.72 -16.97 9.79
C ARG A 52 -17.58 -16.38 8.40
N LEU A 53 -16.83 -17.08 7.54
CA LEU A 53 -16.56 -16.69 6.16
C LEU A 53 -17.81 -16.58 5.29
N GLU A 54 -18.94 -17.16 5.71
CA GLU A 54 -20.22 -17.04 5.01
C GLU A 54 -20.82 -15.64 5.03
N ASN A 55 -20.48 -14.83 6.04
CA ASN A 55 -21.03 -13.49 6.23
C ASN A 55 -20.12 -12.39 5.63
N TYR A 56 -19.16 -12.77 4.79
CA TYR A 56 -18.23 -11.82 4.22
C TYR A 56 -18.82 -11.18 2.97
N ASP A 57 -18.69 -9.86 2.87
CA ASP A 57 -19.32 -9.04 1.83
C ASP A 57 -18.86 -9.44 0.42
N HIS A 58 -17.60 -9.84 0.26
CA HIS A 58 -17.02 -10.20 -1.04
C HIS A 58 -17.62 -11.46 -1.68
N LEU A 59 -18.36 -12.27 -0.93
CA LEU A 59 -19.08 -13.42 -1.47
C LEU A 59 -20.41 -13.01 -2.11
N GLU A 60 -21.06 -11.96 -1.60
CA GLU A 60 -22.31 -11.42 -2.15
C GLU A 60 -22.03 -10.38 -3.24
N PHE A 61 -21.01 -9.53 -3.04
CA PHE A 61 -20.57 -8.50 -3.97
C PHE A 61 -19.13 -8.74 -4.45
N PRO A 62 -18.88 -9.81 -5.22
CA PRO A 62 -17.57 -10.03 -5.81
C PRO A 62 -17.30 -8.94 -6.86
N GLY A 63 -16.18 -8.23 -6.70
CA GLY A 63 -15.69 -7.34 -7.76
C GLY A 63 -15.33 -8.10 -9.04
N VAL A 64 -15.04 -7.36 -10.11
CA VAL A 64 -14.68 -7.90 -11.44
C VAL A 64 -13.55 -8.92 -11.40
N VAL A 65 -12.60 -8.71 -10.48
CA VAL A 65 -11.40 -9.53 -10.32
C VAL A 65 -11.11 -9.68 -8.83
N PRO A 66 -10.70 -10.87 -8.35
CA PRO A 66 -10.34 -11.05 -6.95
C PRO A 66 -9.15 -10.16 -6.56
N ARG A 67 -9.19 -9.70 -5.31
CA ARG A 67 -8.12 -8.93 -4.67
C ARG A 67 -7.56 -9.74 -3.51
N THR A 68 -6.30 -9.49 -3.18
CA THR A 68 -5.65 -10.15 -2.04
C THR A 68 -6.20 -9.66 -0.70
N PHE A 69 -6.35 -10.57 0.25
CA PHE A 69 -6.69 -10.29 1.65
C PHE A 69 -5.45 -10.09 2.52
N ILE A 70 -4.24 -10.35 2.02
CA ILE A 70 -3.01 -10.29 2.83
C ILE A 70 -2.82 -8.91 3.46
N GLY A 71 -3.02 -7.84 2.69
CA GLY A 71 -2.91 -6.47 3.20
C GLY A 71 -3.95 -6.17 4.28
N ALA A 72 -5.21 -6.53 4.02
CA ALA A 72 -6.31 -6.39 4.98
C ALA A 72 -6.07 -7.18 6.28
N LEU A 73 -5.52 -8.40 6.18
CA LEU A 73 -5.20 -9.24 7.32
C LEU A 73 -4.13 -8.61 8.22
N ILE A 74 -3.02 -8.13 7.64
CA ILE A 74 -1.93 -7.49 8.40
C ILE A 74 -2.45 -6.27 9.15
N VAL A 75 -3.20 -5.39 8.48
CA VAL A 75 -3.76 -4.18 9.10
C VAL A 75 -4.79 -4.54 10.17
N SER A 76 -5.64 -5.55 9.93
CA SER A 76 -6.63 -6.01 10.90
C SER A 76 -5.98 -6.56 12.17
N VAL A 77 -4.91 -7.34 12.04
CA VAL A 77 -4.16 -7.85 13.21
C VAL A 77 -3.59 -6.69 14.02
N LEU A 78 -3.00 -5.67 13.38
CA LEU A 78 -2.47 -4.48 14.04
C LEU A 78 -3.56 -3.63 14.71
N ALA A 79 -4.73 -3.53 14.08
CA ALA A 79 -5.87 -2.76 14.61
C ALA A 79 -6.68 -3.54 15.67
N SER A 80 -6.56 -4.87 15.73
CA SER A 80 -7.37 -5.74 16.59
C SER A 80 -7.41 -5.38 18.08
N PRO A 81 -6.32 -4.98 18.77
CA PRO A 81 -6.43 -4.61 20.19
C PRO A 81 -7.27 -3.35 20.38
N ILE A 82 -7.11 -2.34 19.52
CA ILE A 82 -7.84 -1.08 19.59
C ILE A 82 -9.32 -1.32 19.28
N VAL A 83 -9.61 -2.08 18.23
CA VAL A 83 -10.99 -2.44 17.84
C VAL A 83 -11.65 -3.31 18.91
N GLY A 84 -10.90 -4.18 19.58
CA GLY A 84 -11.37 -4.93 20.73
C GLY A 84 -11.87 -4.03 21.87
N VAL A 85 -11.12 -2.96 22.19
CA VAL A 85 -11.53 -1.96 23.19
C VAL A 85 -12.76 -1.18 22.74
N ILE A 86 -12.81 -0.75 21.47
CA ILE A 86 -13.97 -0.05 20.89
C ILE A 86 -15.25 -0.89 21.00
N ASN A 87 -15.13 -2.19 20.70
CA ASN A 87 -16.24 -3.14 20.80
C ASN A 87 -16.67 -3.39 22.25
N LEU A 88 -15.70 -3.47 23.17
CA LEU A 88 -15.97 -3.61 24.61
C LEU A 88 -16.76 -2.40 25.14
N LEU A 89 -16.41 -1.19 24.69
CA LEU A 89 -17.08 0.06 25.03
C LEU A 89 -18.37 0.30 24.23
N ARG A 90 -18.75 -0.62 23.34
CA ARG A 90 -19.94 -0.53 22.45
C ARG A 90 -20.01 0.79 21.67
N LEU A 91 -18.86 1.30 21.24
CA LEU A 91 -18.79 2.51 20.43
C LEU A 91 -19.25 2.25 18.98
N SER A 92 -19.57 3.33 18.26
CA SER A 92 -19.95 3.27 16.85
C SER A 92 -18.85 2.66 15.97
N LYS A 93 -19.25 1.94 14.91
CA LYS A 93 -18.34 1.35 13.91
C LYS A 93 -17.42 2.37 13.21
N ILE A 94 -17.80 3.66 13.22
CA ILE A 94 -16.97 4.74 12.66
C ILE A 94 -15.61 4.82 13.39
N TYR A 95 -15.57 4.57 14.69
CA TYR A 95 -14.31 4.56 15.44
C TYR A 95 -13.41 3.39 15.05
N ALA A 96 -13.99 2.23 14.73
CA ALA A 96 -13.22 1.10 14.22
C ALA A 96 -12.64 1.39 12.83
N LEU A 97 -13.39 2.07 11.95
CA LEU A 97 -12.90 2.53 10.65
C LEU A 97 -11.70 3.49 10.81
N ILE A 98 -11.80 4.46 11.71
CA ILE A 98 -10.70 5.39 12.01
C ILE A 98 -9.48 4.62 12.55
N ALA A 99 -9.67 3.67 13.47
CA ALA A 99 -8.58 2.87 14.03
C ALA A 99 -7.84 2.06 12.96
N VAL A 100 -8.58 1.41 12.05
CA VAL A 100 -8.02 0.63 10.95
C VAL A 100 -7.24 1.53 9.97
N ARG A 101 -7.77 2.71 9.64
CA ARG A 101 -7.10 3.70 8.78
C ARG A 101 -5.84 4.26 9.42
N LEU A 102 -5.86 4.55 10.72
CA LEU A 102 -4.68 4.97 11.46
C LEU A 102 -3.62 3.85 11.49
N ALA A 103 -4.03 2.59 11.67
CA ALA A 103 -3.11 1.46 11.63
C ALA A 103 -2.43 1.32 10.25
N LEU A 104 -3.20 1.44 9.16
CA LEU A 104 -2.66 1.47 7.80
C LEU A 104 -1.71 2.67 7.60
N GLY A 105 -2.12 3.86 8.04
CA GLY A 105 -1.28 5.07 8.00
C GLY A 105 0.04 4.89 8.75
N CYS A 106 0.03 4.26 9.92
CA CYS A 106 1.24 3.94 10.68
C CYS A 106 2.19 3.01 9.91
N VAL A 107 1.67 1.99 9.21
CA VAL A 107 2.47 1.10 8.36
C VAL A 107 3.11 1.88 7.22
N VAL A 108 2.34 2.70 6.51
CA VAL A 108 2.84 3.55 5.41
C VAL A 108 3.91 4.52 5.91
N LEU A 109 3.63 5.26 6.99
CA LEU A 109 4.58 6.21 7.58
C LEU A 109 5.87 5.52 8.06
N SER A 110 5.78 4.30 8.58
CA SER A 110 6.96 3.54 9.01
C SER A 110 7.87 3.18 7.84
N THR A 111 7.29 2.71 6.72
CA THR A 111 8.06 2.40 5.50
C THR A 111 8.62 3.66 4.84
N LEU A 112 7.84 4.74 4.83
CA LEU A 112 8.25 6.05 4.31
C LEU A 112 9.39 6.65 5.14
N ARG A 113 9.33 6.53 6.47
CA ARG A 113 10.41 6.93 7.37
C ARG A 113 11.69 6.17 7.04
N PHE A 114 11.60 4.84 6.89
CA PHE A 114 12.76 4.04 6.54
C PHE A 114 13.38 4.52 5.22
N PHE A 115 12.57 4.78 4.20
CA PHE A 115 13.03 5.34 2.93
C PHE A 115 13.67 6.72 3.08
N ARG A 116 13.01 7.66 3.78
CA ARG A 116 13.54 9.00 4.06
C ARG A 116 14.91 8.95 4.72
N VAL A 117 15.07 8.10 5.74
CA VAL A 117 16.36 7.95 6.43
C VAL A 117 17.45 7.51 5.45
N GLN A 118 17.16 6.59 4.51
CA GLN A 118 18.14 6.20 3.49
C GLN A 118 18.45 7.34 2.51
N VAL A 119 17.45 8.14 2.11
CA VAL A 119 17.66 9.34 1.28
C VAL A 119 18.58 10.34 1.98
N ARG A 120 18.33 10.61 3.27
CA ARG A 120 19.19 11.46 4.09
C ARG A 120 20.62 10.96 4.15
N HIS A 121 20.83 9.66 4.34
CA HIS A 121 22.18 9.09 4.39
C HIS A 121 22.92 9.17 3.05
N LYS A 122 22.22 9.01 1.92
CA LYS A 122 22.83 8.97 0.59
C LYS A 122 23.04 10.37 -0.02
N PHE A 123 22.07 11.27 0.15
CA PHE A 123 22.01 12.56 -0.54
C PHE A 123 22.10 13.77 0.42
N GLY A 124 22.11 13.53 1.73
CA GLY A 124 22.22 14.56 2.75
C GLY A 124 20.88 15.19 3.18
N HIS A 125 20.99 16.16 4.07
CA HIS A 125 19.85 16.77 4.76
C HIS A 125 18.98 17.68 3.89
N GLN A 126 19.56 18.36 2.89
CA GLN A 126 18.80 19.25 2.02
C GLN A 126 17.81 18.45 1.15
N VAL A 127 18.27 17.34 0.57
CA VAL A 127 17.43 16.46 -0.25
C VAL A 127 16.34 15.79 0.57
N GLU A 128 16.63 15.40 1.82
CA GLU A 128 15.61 14.94 2.77
C GLU A 128 14.48 15.96 2.94
N ALA A 129 14.83 17.23 3.16
CA ALA A 129 13.84 18.29 3.37
C ALA A 129 12.95 18.48 2.11
N PHE A 130 13.55 18.55 0.93
CA PHE A 130 12.79 18.61 -0.33
C PHE A 130 11.89 17.40 -0.54
N PHE A 131 12.39 16.19 -0.25
CA PHE A 131 11.61 14.97 -0.33
C PHE A 131 10.38 15.01 0.59
N VAL A 132 10.54 15.48 1.83
CA VAL A 132 9.42 15.61 2.79
C VAL A 132 8.41 16.66 2.32
N ILE A 133 8.88 17.81 1.80
CA ILE A 133 8.00 18.87 1.28
C ILE A 133 7.19 18.34 0.09
N LEU A 134 7.83 17.69 -0.88
CA LEU A 134 7.15 17.11 -2.03
C LEU A 134 6.15 16.03 -1.60
N THR A 135 6.52 15.19 -0.64
CA THR A 135 5.63 14.16 -0.09
C THR A 135 4.43 14.76 0.64
N ALA A 136 4.63 15.84 1.40
CA ALA A 136 3.56 16.54 2.10
C ALA A 136 2.58 17.24 1.14
N LEU A 137 3.07 17.71 -0.01
CA LEU A 137 2.24 18.31 -1.07
C LEU A 137 1.48 17.25 -1.88
N GLN A 138 2.04 16.05 -2.03
CA GLN A 138 1.43 14.95 -2.78
C GLN A 138 0.50 14.12 -1.89
N PHE A 139 -0.80 14.36 -2.00
CA PHE A 139 -1.80 13.57 -1.27
C PHE A 139 -1.77 12.07 -1.62
N HIS A 140 -1.40 11.69 -2.85
CA HIS A 140 -1.38 10.29 -3.29
C HIS A 140 -0.36 9.42 -2.54
N LEU A 141 0.81 9.95 -2.16
CA LEU A 141 1.88 9.12 -1.58
C LEU A 141 1.58 8.74 -0.12
N LEU A 142 0.72 9.51 0.54
CA LEU A 142 0.22 9.22 1.89
C LEU A 142 -0.92 8.19 1.87
N PHE A 143 -1.67 8.10 0.76
CA PHE A 143 -2.77 7.15 0.58
C PHE A 143 -2.34 5.83 -0.06
N TYR A 144 -1.46 5.87 -1.06
CA TYR A 144 -1.00 4.70 -1.80
C TYR A 144 0.38 4.27 -1.31
N CYS A 145 0.48 3.03 -0.86
CA CYS A 145 1.74 2.40 -0.47
C CYS A 145 2.59 2.14 -1.73
N THR A 146 3.42 3.10 -2.12
CA THR A 146 4.55 2.85 -3.03
C THR A 146 5.52 1.85 -2.38
N PRO A 147 6.33 1.11 -3.15
CA PRO A 147 7.31 0.16 -2.61
C PRO A 147 8.51 0.87 -1.95
N ASN A 148 8.24 1.80 -1.03
CA ASN A 148 9.18 2.62 -0.27
C ASN A 148 10.23 1.75 0.42
N MET A 149 9.83 0.58 0.93
CA MET A 149 10.74 -0.37 1.57
C MET A 149 11.77 -0.95 0.58
N ALA A 150 11.37 -1.25 -0.66
CA ALA A 150 12.30 -1.76 -1.67
C ALA A 150 13.31 -0.69 -2.08
N TYR A 151 12.84 0.53 -2.35
CA TYR A 151 13.72 1.66 -2.67
C TYR A 151 14.67 2.00 -1.52
N ALA A 152 14.22 1.88 -0.27
CA ALA A 152 15.07 2.05 0.90
C ALA A 152 16.21 1.02 0.93
N TYR A 153 15.91 -0.26 0.71
CA TYR A 153 16.95 -1.30 0.64
C TYR A 153 17.89 -1.12 -0.56
N TRP A 154 17.37 -0.64 -1.69
CA TRP A 154 18.17 -0.31 -2.86
C TRP A 154 19.16 0.83 -2.56
N LEU A 155 18.70 1.93 -1.95
CA LEU A 155 19.56 3.05 -1.54
C LEU A 155 20.59 2.65 -0.48
N ARG A 156 20.23 1.71 0.41
CA ARG A 156 21.14 1.15 1.41
C ARG A 156 22.24 0.28 0.80
N GLY A 157 22.12 -0.09 -0.48
CA GLY A 157 23.05 -0.99 -1.19
C GLY A 157 22.80 -2.48 -0.92
N ASN A 158 21.68 -2.85 -0.29
CA ASN A 158 21.31 -4.25 -0.10
C ASN A 158 20.37 -4.71 -1.22
N PHE A 159 20.96 -5.00 -2.37
CA PHE A 159 20.22 -5.27 -3.60
C PHE A 159 19.34 -6.53 -3.53
N TYR A 160 19.80 -7.61 -2.88
CA TYR A 160 19.00 -8.83 -2.73
C TYR A 160 17.74 -8.60 -1.89
N LYS A 161 17.83 -7.83 -0.80
CA LYS A 161 16.64 -7.48 -0.01
C LYS A 161 15.69 -6.57 -0.79
N ALA A 162 16.21 -5.63 -1.57
CA ALA A 162 15.40 -4.78 -2.44
C ALA A 162 14.61 -5.61 -3.47
N LEU A 163 15.28 -6.54 -4.15
CA LEU A 163 14.64 -7.47 -5.09
C LEU A 163 13.59 -8.35 -4.41
N ASN A 164 13.89 -8.91 -3.24
CA ASN A 164 12.93 -9.74 -2.50
C ASN A 164 11.69 -8.95 -2.06
N CYS A 165 11.84 -7.69 -1.65
CA CYS A 165 10.71 -6.81 -1.34
C CYS A 165 9.86 -6.51 -2.58
N LEU A 166 10.49 -6.27 -3.73
CA LEU A 166 9.77 -6.05 -5.00
C LEU A 166 9.06 -7.31 -5.46
N ILE A 167 9.72 -8.47 -5.42
CA ILE A 167 9.11 -9.77 -5.77
C ILE A 167 7.88 -10.04 -4.91
N PHE A 168 8.00 -9.85 -3.59
CA PHE A 168 6.85 -9.98 -2.68
C PHE A 168 5.73 -9.02 -3.07
N ALA A 169 6.04 -7.74 -3.31
CA ALA A 169 5.05 -6.75 -3.72
C ALA A 169 4.39 -7.09 -5.08
N THR A 170 5.16 -7.61 -6.03
CA THR A 170 4.68 -8.00 -7.37
C THR A 170 3.74 -9.20 -7.30
N ILE A 171 4.07 -10.20 -6.50
CA ILE A 171 3.31 -11.46 -6.42
C ILE A 171 2.04 -11.30 -5.58
N VAL A 172 2.13 -10.53 -4.48
CA VAL A 172 1.05 -10.42 -3.49
C VAL A 172 0.13 -9.26 -3.77
N PHE A 173 0.66 -8.07 -4.07
CA PHE A 173 -0.15 -6.85 -4.11
C PHE A 173 -0.47 -6.36 -5.51
N ARG A 174 0.50 -6.38 -6.43
CA ARG A 174 0.33 -5.82 -7.78
C ARG A 174 1.26 -6.44 -8.80
N CYS A 175 0.73 -7.18 -9.77
CA CYS A 175 1.52 -7.68 -10.89
C CYS A 175 2.19 -6.58 -11.74
N ASP A 176 1.62 -5.37 -11.79
CA ASP A 176 2.19 -4.22 -12.53
C ASP A 176 3.60 -3.85 -12.07
N MET A 177 3.95 -4.15 -10.83
CA MET A 177 5.29 -3.90 -10.27
C MET A 177 6.38 -4.73 -10.96
N LEU A 178 6.01 -5.72 -11.78
CA LEU A 178 6.92 -6.40 -12.68
C LEU A 178 7.64 -5.42 -13.62
N LEU A 179 6.94 -4.37 -14.07
CA LEU A 179 7.51 -3.31 -14.92
C LEU A 179 8.59 -2.51 -14.21
N LEU A 180 8.58 -2.46 -12.89
CA LEU A 180 9.65 -1.86 -12.09
C LEU A 180 10.74 -2.89 -11.75
N LEU A 181 10.34 -4.11 -11.40
CA LEU A 181 11.24 -5.19 -11.02
C LEU A 181 12.19 -5.59 -12.17
N CYS A 182 11.67 -5.75 -13.39
CA CYS A 182 12.45 -6.24 -14.53
C CYS A 182 13.58 -5.29 -14.94
N PRO A 183 13.34 -3.98 -15.17
CA PRO A 183 14.41 -3.04 -15.49
C PRO A 183 15.42 -2.90 -14.35
N LEU A 184 14.98 -2.86 -13.10
CA LEU A 184 15.88 -2.74 -11.95
C LEU A 184 16.78 -3.99 -11.80
N ALA A 185 16.21 -5.18 -11.96
CA ALA A 185 16.98 -6.42 -11.93
C ALA A 185 17.98 -6.48 -13.10
N LEU A 186 17.58 -6.03 -14.30
CA LEU A 186 18.43 -5.97 -15.48
C LEU A 186 19.58 -4.96 -15.29
N GLU A 187 19.30 -3.76 -14.78
CA GLU A 187 20.31 -2.76 -14.46
C GLU A 187 21.35 -3.32 -13.48
N LEU A 188 20.90 -3.90 -12.37
CA LEU A 188 21.78 -4.47 -11.35
C LEU A 188 22.66 -5.61 -11.88
N LEU A 189 22.16 -6.34 -12.88
CA LEU A 189 22.91 -7.37 -13.58
C LEU A 189 23.94 -6.76 -14.55
N LEU A 190 23.55 -5.77 -15.35
CA LEU A 190 24.43 -5.09 -16.30
C LEU A 190 25.57 -4.35 -15.60
N THR A 191 25.30 -3.71 -14.46
CA THR A 191 26.30 -3.06 -13.61
C THR A 191 27.15 -4.07 -12.82
N LYS A 192 26.93 -5.39 -13.00
CA LYS A 192 27.60 -6.48 -12.25
C LYS A 192 27.53 -6.32 -10.73
N SER A 193 26.53 -5.59 -10.23
CA SER A 193 26.29 -5.43 -8.78
C SER A 193 25.74 -6.72 -8.17
N ILE A 194 25.15 -7.60 -9.00
CA ILE A 194 24.63 -8.90 -8.62
C ILE A 194 25.05 -9.96 -9.66
N SER A 195 25.40 -11.16 -9.20
CA SER A 195 25.61 -12.33 -10.05
C SER A 195 24.28 -13.06 -10.32
N LEU A 196 24.02 -13.45 -11.58
CA LEU A 196 22.80 -14.18 -12.00
C LEU A 196 22.50 -15.40 -11.13
N CYS A 197 23.45 -16.32 -10.98
CA CYS A 197 23.23 -17.53 -10.19
C CYS A 197 22.89 -17.22 -8.74
N LYS A 198 23.52 -16.19 -8.15
CA LYS A 198 23.21 -15.76 -6.79
C LYS A 198 21.82 -15.11 -6.74
N ALA A 199 21.47 -14.25 -7.69
CA ALA A 199 20.15 -13.64 -7.78
C ALA A 199 19.05 -14.71 -7.81
N ILE A 200 19.17 -15.68 -8.71
CA ILE A 200 18.20 -16.77 -8.84
C ILE A 200 18.09 -17.55 -7.53
N LYS A 201 19.23 -17.92 -6.91
CA LYS A 201 19.24 -18.66 -5.64
C LYS A 201 18.59 -17.87 -4.49
N TYR A 202 18.80 -16.55 -4.41
CA TYR A 202 18.24 -15.72 -3.35
C TYR A 202 16.78 -15.32 -3.58
N CYS A 203 16.34 -15.25 -4.84
CA CYS A 203 14.99 -14.83 -5.20
C CYS A 203 14.00 -16.00 -5.25
N ILE A 204 14.43 -17.23 -5.62
CA ILE A 204 13.52 -18.36 -5.81
C ILE A 204 12.76 -18.74 -4.53
N GLY A 205 13.44 -18.74 -3.38
CA GLY A 205 12.83 -19.05 -2.09
C GLY A 205 11.71 -18.06 -1.72
N PRO A 206 12.00 -16.74 -1.66
CA PRO A 206 10.99 -15.70 -1.44
C PRO A 206 9.84 -15.74 -2.45
N THR A 207 10.11 -16.00 -3.73
CA THR A 207 9.07 -16.15 -4.76
C THR A 207 8.12 -17.29 -4.41
N LEU A 208 8.64 -18.50 -4.19
CA LEU A 208 7.82 -19.68 -3.88
C LEU A 208 7.05 -19.50 -2.57
N LEU A 209 7.69 -18.91 -1.55
CA LEU A 209 7.04 -18.61 -0.28
C LEU A 209 5.92 -17.60 -0.44
N SER A 210 6.11 -16.55 -1.25
CA SER A 210 5.09 -15.52 -1.50
C SER A 210 3.90 -16.11 -2.27
N ILE A 211 4.14 -16.95 -3.28
CA ILE A 211 3.10 -17.65 -4.04
C ILE A 211 2.32 -18.60 -3.12
N GLY A 212 3.03 -19.42 -2.35
CA GLY A 212 2.38 -20.33 -1.38
C GLY A 212 1.55 -19.57 -0.36
N PHE A 213 2.05 -18.43 0.13
CA PHE A 213 1.36 -17.61 1.11
C PHE A 213 0.08 -16.95 0.55
N THR A 214 0.12 -16.34 -0.64
CA THR A 214 -1.09 -15.78 -1.28
C THR A 214 -2.10 -16.85 -1.61
N ILE A 215 -1.69 -17.98 -2.21
CA ILE A 215 -2.62 -19.07 -2.50
C ILE A 215 -3.25 -19.59 -1.21
N MET A 216 -2.48 -19.81 -0.16
CA MET A 216 -3.01 -20.31 1.11
C MET A 216 -4.03 -19.35 1.73
N VAL A 217 -3.67 -18.07 1.91
CA VAL A 217 -4.55 -17.09 2.56
C VAL A 217 -5.76 -16.80 1.68
N ASP A 218 -5.52 -16.45 0.43
CA ASP A 218 -6.59 -15.97 -0.46
C ASP A 218 -7.53 -17.11 -0.86
N SER A 219 -7.06 -18.35 -1.00
CA SER A 219 -7.96 -19.47 -1.32
C SER A 219 -8.94 -19.79 -0.18
N ILE A 220 -8.51 -19.61 1.07
CA ILE A 220 -9.39 -19.77 2.24
C ILE A 220 -10.46 -18.67 2.23
N MET A 221 -10.05 -17.42 2.03
CA MET A 221 -10.96 -16.27 2.05
C MET A 221 -11.97 -16.30 0.89
N TRP A 222 -11.54 -16.72 -0.29
CA TRP A 222 -12.38 -16.82 -1.48
C TRP A 222 -13.11 -18.15 -1.63
N LYS A 223 -12.92 -19.12 -0.72
CA LYS A 223 -13.50 -20.47 -0.75
C LYS A 223 -13.24 -21.25 -2.05
N LYS A 224 -12.22 -20.86 -2.83
CA LYS A 224 -11.79 -21.52 -4.07
C LYS A 224 -10.28 -21.37 -4.22
N ILE A 225 -9.60 -22.37 -4.81
CA ILE A 225 -8.16 -22.28 -5.04
C ILE A 225 -7.90 -21.18 -6.08
N LEU A 226 -7.22 -20.11 -5.67
CA LEU A 226 -6.89 -19.01 -6.56
C LEU A 226 -5.58 -18.31 -6.18
N TRP A 227 -5.02 -17.61 -7.16
CA TRP A 227 -3.98 -16.61 -6.95
C TRP A 227 -4.51 -15.28 -7.50
N PRO A 228 -4.88 -14.30 -6.64
CA PRO A 228 -5.63 -13.13 -7.07
C PRO A 228 -4.92 -12.35 -8.17
N GLU A 229 -3.62 -12.05 -7.97
CA GLU A 229 -2.84 -11.26 -8.91
C GLU A 229 -2.61 -11.95 -10.25
N PHE A 230 -2.60 -13.29 -10.27
CA PHE A 230 -2.54 -14.02 -11.55
C PHE A 230 -3.85 -13.94 -12.33
N GLU A 231 -5.01 -14.02 -11.65
CA GLU A 231 -6.30 -13.78 -12.31
C GLU A 231 -6.40 -12.34 -12.83
N VAL A 232 -5.89 -11.35 -12.08
CA VAL A 232 -5.79 -9.95 -12.53
C VAL A 232 -4.92 -9.83 -13.78
N PHE A 233 -3.74 -10.43 -13.76
CA PHE A 233 -2.83 -10.42 -14.90
C PHE A 233 -3.45 -11.10 -16.13
N TRP A 234 -4.09 -12.25 -15.95
CA TRP A 234 -4.75 -12.98 -17.02
C TRP A 234 -5.90 -12.18 -17.63
N PHE A 235 -6.75 -11.58 -16.78
CA PHE A 235 -7.88 -10.78 -17.23
C PHE A 235 -7.45 -9.52 -17.99
N ASN A 236 -6.45 -8.79 -17.47
CA ASN A 236 -6.03 -7.51 -18.04
C ASN A 236 -5.08 -7.67 -19.22
N SER A 237 -4.06 -8.52 -19.12
CA SER A 237 -2.98 -8.61 -20.11
C SER A 237 -3.24 -9.64 -21.20
N VAL A 238 -3.89 -10.76 -20.87
CA VAL A 238 -4.11 -11.85 -21.84
C VAL A 238 -5.46 -11.71 -22.53
N LEU A 239 -6.52 -11.48 -21.74
CA LEU A 239 -7.87 -11.34 -22.27
C LEU A 239 -8.17 -9.93 -22.80
N ASN A 240 -7.35 -8.93 -22.45
CA ASN A 240 -7.50 -7.53 -22.83
C ASN A 240 -8.91 -6.95 -22.59
N ARG A 241 -9.62 -7.48 -21.57
CA ARG A 241 -10.99 -7.07 -21.21
C ARG A 241 -11.05 -5.90 -20.22
N SER A 242 -9.89 -5.29 -19.95
CA SER A 242 -9.79 -4.10 -19.09
C SER A 242 -10.62 -2.92 -19.62
N SER A 243 -10.82 -2.84 -20.95
CA SER A 243 -11.65 -1.81 -21.59
C SER A 243 -13.15 -1.94 -21.31
N GLU A 244 -13.65 -3.13 -20.94
CA GLU A 244 -15.07 -3.37 -20.67
C GLU A 244 -15.55 -2.69 -19.37
N TRP A 245 -14.62 -2.32 -18.49
CA TRP A 245 -14.91 -1.76 -17.16
C TRP A 245 -14.50 -0.29 -17.01
N GLY A 246 -14.31 0.39 -18.14
CA GLY A 246 -14.16 1.84 -18.22
C GLY A 246 -13.05 2.28 -19.16
N VAL A 247 -13.42 2.79 -20.34
CA VAL A 247 -12.53 3.57 -21.20
C VAL A 247 -13.00 5.02 -21.14
N SER A 248 -12.33 5.86 -20.35
CA SER A 248 -12.50 7.30 -20.51
C SER A 248 -11.70 7.74 -21.73
N SER A 249 -12.34 8.47 -22.66
CA SER A 249 -11.62 9.13 -23.76
C SER A 249 -10.47 9.96 -23.20
N SER A 250 -9.33 10.03 -23.92
CA SER A 250 -8.15 10.78 -23.48
C SER A 250 -8.46 12.25 -23.17
N ARG A 251 -9.45 12.86 -23.86
CA ARG A 251 -9.96 14.20 -23.53
C ARG A 251 -10.71 14.22 -22.19
N THR A 252 -11.55 13.23 -21.93
CA THR A 252 -12.28 13.11 -20.65
C THR A 252 -11.33 12.87 -19.49
N PHE A 253 -10.27 12.07 -19.68
CA PHE A 253 -9.23 11.87 -18.67
C PHE A 253 -8.47 13.17 -18.35
N ILE A 254 -8.02 13.90 -19.38
CA ILE A 254 -7.31 15.17 -19.20
C ILE A 254 -8.22 16.22 -18.55
N LEU A 255 -9.47 16.32 -19.00
CA LEU A 255 -10.45 17.25 -18.43
C LEU A 255 -10.80 16.88 -16.99
N HIS A 256 -10.90 15.59 -16.65
CA HIS A 256 -11.15 15.13 -15.29
C HIS A 256 -9.93 15.35 -14.36
N CYS A 257 -8.70 15.16 -14.86
CA CYS A 257 -7.48 15.48 -14.11
C CYS A 257 -7.30 17.00 -13.89
N LEU A 258 -7.60 17.83 -14.90
CA LEU A 258 -7.62 19.29 -14.79
C LEU A 258 -8.72 19.77 -13.84
N MET A 259 -9.93 19.22 -13.99
CA MET A 259 -11.02 19.51 -13.07
C MET A 259 -10.67 19.09 -11.65
N CYS A 260 -10.08 17.92 -11.38
CA CYS A 260 -9.61 17.54 -10.04
C CYS A 260 -8.61 18.54 -9.43
N PHE A 261 -7.82 19.22 -10.26
CA PHE A 261 -6.90 20.28 -9.82
C PHE A 261 -7.63 21.59 -9.47
N GLU A 262 -8.69 21.93 -10.21
CA GLU A 262 -9.58 23.06 -9.90
C GLU A 262 -10.57 22.77 -8.75
N ASN A 263 -11.01 21.52 -8.63
CA ASN A 263 -12.03 21.06 -7.69
C ASN A 263 -11.50 20.81 -6.27
N LEU A 264 -10.18 20.83 -6.07
CA LEU A 264 -9.58 20.98 -4.74
C LEU A 264 -10.03 22.26 -4.01
N LYS A 265 -10.65 23.22 -4.71
CA LYS A 265 -11.35 24.37 -4.09
C LYS A 265 -12.85 24.16 -3.83
N ASN A 266 -13.53 23.20 -4.45
CA ASN A 266 -15.01 23.15 -4.46
C ASN A 266 -15.66 21.76 -4.29
N THR A 267 -14.93 20.64 -4.15
CA THR A 267 -15.53 19.30 -4.06
C THR A 267 -15.81 18.86 -2.62
N TYR A 268 -16.67 19.62 -1.95
CA TYR A 268 -17.43 19.18 -0.79
C TYR A 268 -18.94 19.28 -1.07
N THR A 269 -19.38 18.87 -2.26
CA THR A 269 -20.82 18.80 -2.59
C THR A 269 -21.00 17.88 -3.79
N LEU A 270 -21.30 16.62 -3.52
CA LEU A 270 -22.02 15.64 -4.37
C LEU A 270 -22.40 14.52 -3.38
N SER A 271 -23.45 14.73 -2.58
CA SER A 271 -24.85 14.36 -2.88
C SER A 271 -25.03 12.84 -2.99
N PHE A 272 -25.57 12.26 -1.92
CA PHE A 272 -26.70 11.32 -2.07
C PHE A 272 -27.89 12.09 -2.63
#